data_AF-A0A1J5HLZ7-F1
#
_entry.id   AF-A0A1J5HLZ7-F1
#
_cell.length_a   1.000
_cell.length_b   1.000
_cell.length_c   1.000
_cell.angle_alpha   90.00
_cell.angle_beta   90.00
_cell.angle_gamma   90.00
#
_symmetry.space_group_name_H-M   'P 1'
#
loop_
_entity.id
_entity.type
_entity.pdbx_description
1 polymer ?
#
loop_
_entity_poly.entity_id
_entity_poly.type
_entity_poly.pdbx_seq_one_letter_code
_entity_poly.pdbx_strand_id
1 'polypeptide(L)'
;MTDKVRSSKRQRELLNFVDTFIQGHGYGPSYREIMRALGYKSVSTVAVHIDGLMAKGYLQKRDRSARSLEVVTTHFDDVPTKKGPSPAQEKWLINAVNDKFNSFENTRSPEALDELYVLVGALKVLGLNGAHVSMKARLVDYLKTQSKT
;
A
#
# COMPACT_ATOMS: atom_id res chain seq x y z
N MET A 1 -0.83 -17.93 -15.64
CA MET A 1 -0.77 -17.75 -14.17
C MET A 1 0.66 -17.90 -13.60
N THR A 2 1.73 -17.69 -14.37
CA THR A 2 3.09 -18.17 -14.05
C THR A 2 4.16 -17.07 -13.84
N ASP A 3 3.89 -15.81 -14.17
CA ASP A 3 4.91 -14.75 -14.12
C ASP A 3 5.14 -14.13 -12.73
N LYS A 4 4.12 -14.12 -11.87
CA LYS A 4 4.19 -13.45 -10.54
C LYS A 4 5.17 -14.13 -9.57
N VAL A 5 5.30 -15.47 -9.66
CA VAL A 5 6.20 -16.25 -8.80
C VAL A 5 7.66 -16.14 -9.28
N ARG A 6 7.88 -16.02 -10.59
CA ARG A 6 9.24 -15.89 -11.15
C ARG A 6 9.84 -14.50 -10.87
N SER A 7 9.02 -13.44 -10.92
CA SER A 7 9.50 -12.09 -10.64
C SER A 7 9.85 -11.89 -9.16
N SER A 8 9.15 -12.55 -8.23
CA SER A 8 9.45 -12.45 -6.79
C SER A 8 10.77 -13.13 -6.42
N LYS A 9 11.09 -14.28 -7.02
CA LYS A 9 12.38 -14.96 -6.78
C LYS A 9 13.57 -14.12 -7.24
N ARG A 10 13.48 -13.53 -8.45
CA ARG A 10 14.53 -12.64 -8.97
C ARG A 10 14.67 -11.35 -8.17
N GLN A 11 13.56 -10.78 -7.70
CA GLN A 11 13.60 -9.63 -6.80
C GLN A 11 14.28 -9.96 -5.46
N ARG A 12 14.09 -11.17 -4.94
CA ARG A 12 14.78 -11.64 -3.73
C ARG A 12 16.27 -11.83 -3.93
N GLU A 13 16.68 -12.48 -5.01
CA GLU A 13 18.09 -12.60 -5.37
C GLU A 13 18.75 -11.22 -5.50
N LEU A 14 18.06 -10.26 -6.12
CA LEU A 14 18.54 -8.89 -6.25
C LEU A 14 18.70 -8.20 -4.89
N LEU A 15 17.70 -8.28 -4.02
CA LEU A 15 17.75 -7.64 -2.71
C LEU A 15 18.91 -8.18 -1.86
N ASN A 16 19.07 -9.50 -1.84
CA ASN A 16 20.16 -10.16 -1.11
C ASN A 16 21.53 -9.73 -1.63
N PHE A 17 21.69 -9.63 -2.96
CA PHE A 17 22.92 -9.15 -3.55
C PHE A 17 23.23 -7.71 -3.12
N VAL A 18 22.23 -6.82 -3.15
CA VAL A 18 22.41 -5.41 -2.75
C VAL A 18 22.82 -5.33 -1.29
N ASP A 19 22.19 -6.09 -0.40
CA ASP A 19 22.52 -6.14 1.03
C ASP A 19 23.96 -6.61 1.28
N THR A 20 24.33 -7.77 0.71
CA THR A 20 25.69 -8.30 0.84
C THR A 20 26.75 -7.35 0.24
N PHE A 21 26.43 -6.70 -0.88
CA PHE A 21 27.34 -5.72 -1.49
C PHE A 21 27.57 -4.52 -0.57
N ILE A 22 26.51 -3.97 0.04
CA ILE A 22 26.61 -2.84 0.97
C ILE A 22 27.40 -3.26 2.22
N GLN A 23 27.14 -4.44 2.77
CA GLN A 23 27.87 -4.95 3.94
C GLN A 23 29.36 -5.16 3.64
N GLY A 24 29.71 -5.61 2.44
CA GLY A 24 31.10 -5.85 2.03
C GLY A 24 31.87 -4.58 1.63
N HIS A 25 31.20 -3.58 1.04
CA HIS A 25 31.87 -2.41 0.45
C HIS A 25 31.58 -1.07 1.16
N GLY A 26 30.56 -1.01 2.02
CA GLY A 26 30.14 0.22 2.70
C GLY A 26 29.36 1.21 1.82
N TYR A 27 29.00 0.84 0.59
CA TYR A 27 28.20 1.67 -0.33
C TYR A 27 27.30 0.81 -1.24
N GLY A 28 26.26 1.42 -1.80
CA GLY A 28 25.30 0.74 -2.68
C GLY A 28 25.88 0.40 -4.07
N PRO A 29 25.54 -0.77 -4.65
CA PRO A 29 25.99 -1.13 -5.99
C PRO A 29 25.28 -0.31 -7.07
N SER A 30 25.98 -0.04 -8.16
CA SER A 30 25.39 0.52 -9.37
C SER A 30 24.55 -0.51 -10.13
N TYR A 31 23.62 -0.04 -10.96
CA TYR A 31 22.77 -0.94 -11.74
C TYR A 31 23.56 -1.83 -12.71
N ARG A 32 24.73 -1.37 -13.19
CA ARG A 32 25.62 -2.18 -14.04
C ARG A 32 26.34 -3.27 -13.22
N GLU A 33 26.67 -3.02 -11.95
CA GLU A 33 27.22 -4.06 -11.06
C GLU A 33 26.19 -5.13 -10.76
N ILE A 34 24.96 -4.73 -10.42
CA ILE A 34 23.83 -5.65 -10.21
C ILE A 34 23.57 -6.48 -11.47
N MET A 35 23.55 -5.84 -12.64
CA MET A 35 23.35 -6.51 -13.93
C MET A 35 24.39 -7.61 -14.16
N ARG A 36 25.68 -7.30 -13.96
CA ARG A 36 26.77 -8.25 -14.16
C ARG A 36 26.75 -9.37 -13.15
N ALA A 37 26.53 -9.07 -11.87
CA ALA A 37 26.56 -10.05 -10.79
C ALA A 37 25.43 -11.08 -10.89
N LEU A 38 24.23 -10.65 -11.32
CA LEU A 38 23.04 -11.50 -11.36
C LEU A 38 22.68 -11.99 -12.77
N GLY A 39 23.48 -11.64 -13.78
CA GLY A 39 23.30 -12.10 -15.16
C GLY A 39 22.06 -11.53 -15.85
N TYR A 40 21.66 -10.29 -15.53
CA TYR A 40 20.57 -9.63 -16.24
C TYR A 40 20.99 -9.24 -17.65
N LYS A 41 20.08 -9.38 -18.62
CA LYS A 41 20.32 -9.02 -20.03
C LYS A 41 20.39 -7.51 -20.28
N SER A 42 19.77 -6.70 -19.42
CA SER A 42 19.76 -5.24 -19.57
C SER A 42 19.72 -4.53 -18.22
N VAL A 43 20.30 -3.32 -18.20
CA VAL A 43 20.21 -2.38 -17.06
C VAL A 43 18.76 -1.98 -16.81
N SER A 44 17.93 -1.87 -17.87
CA SER A 44 16.52 -1.53 -17.76
C SER A 44 15.73 -2.59 -16.97
N THR A 45 16.06 -3.88 -17.12
CA THR A 45 15.46 -4.95 -16.32
C THR A 45 15.81 -4.81 -14.84
N VAL A 46 17.06 -4.46 -14.53
CA VAL A 46 17.50 -4.17 -13.15
C VAL A 46 16.72 -2.99 -12.58
N ALA A 47 16.58 -1.91 -13.34
CA ALA A 47 15.83 -0.73 -12.92
C ALA A 47 14.38 -1.09 -12.54
N VAL A 48 13.67 -1.84 -13.38
CA VAL A 48 12.30 -2.31 -13.09
C VAL A 48 12.23 -3.12 -11.80
N HIS A 49 13.21 -4.00 -11.55
CA HIS A 49 13.23 -4.77 -10.31
C HIS A 49 13.52 -3.91 -9.07
N ILE A 50 14.46 -2.97 -9.18
CA ILE A 50 14.77 -2.00 -8.12
C ILE A 50 13.55 -1.13 -7.80
N ASP A 51 12.90 -0.57 -8.81
CA ASP A 51 11.70 0.26 -8.65
C ASP A 51 10.57 -0.54 -7.98
N GLY A 52 10.41 -1.81 -8.38
CA GLY A 52 9.45 -2.71 -7.73
C GLY A 52 9.79 -3.06 -6.28
N LEU A 53 11.08 -3.10 -5.91
CA LEU A 53 11.52 -3.31 -4.52
C LEU A 53 11.37 -2.03 -3.68
N MET A 54 11.65 -0.86 -4.26
CA MET A 54 11.42 0.44 -3.63
C MET A 54 9.94 0.69 -3.37
N ALA A 55 9.08 0.41 -4.35
CA ALA A 55 7.62 0.53 -4.20
C ALA A 55 7.06 -0.39 -3.09
N LYS A 56 7.74 -1.50 -2.83
CA LYS A 56 7.42 -2.43 -1.73
C LYS A 56 8.10 -2.07 -0.41
N GLY A 57 8.97 -1.05 -0.36
CA GLY A 57 9.65 -0.63 0.86
C GLY A 57 10.86 -1.48 1.27
N TYR A 58 11.38 -2.35 0.40
CA TYR A 58 12.60 -3.12 0.67
C TYR A 58 13.88 -2.30 0.47
N LEU A 59 13.85 -1.37 -0.48
CA LEU A 59 14.98 -0.52 -0.86
C LEU A 59 14.59 0.95 -0.79
N GLN A 60 15.57 1.82 -0.53
CA GLN A 60 15.42 3.25 -0.76
C GLN A 60 16.65 3.84 -1.47
N LYS A 61 16.49 5.04 -2.02
CA LYS A 61 17.61 5.87 -2.48
C LYS A 61 17.67 7.13 -1.64
N ARG A 62 18.84 7.42 -1.06
CA ARG A 62 19.05 8.73 -0.40
C ARG A 62 19.16 9.89 -1.39
N ASP A 63 19.78 9.65 -2.55
CA ASP A 63 20.04 10.67 -3.57
C ASP A 63 19.76 10.17 -5.00
N ARG A 64 20.07 11.00 -6.00
CA ARG A 64 20.03 10.64 -7.43
C ARG A 64 21.21 9.77 -7.89
N SER A 65 22.12 9.41 -6.99
CA SER A 65 23.32 8.62 -7.33
C SER A 65 23.00 7.14 -7.47
N ALA A 66 23.71 6.44 -8.35
CA ALA A 66 23.65 4.98 -8.39
C ALA A 66 24.17 4.33 -7.09
N ARG A 67 25.02 5.03 -6.34
CA ARG A 67 25.63 4.54 -5.09
C ARG A 67 24.83 4.82 -3.83
N SER A 68 23.73 5.55 -3.92
CA SER A 68 22.89 5.91 -2.76
C SER A 68 21.80 4.89 -2.48
N LEU A 69 21.90 3.67 -3.04
CA LEU A 69 20.95 2.60 -2.80
C LEU A 69 21.20 2.01 -1.40
N GLU A 70 20.14 1.92 -0.60
CA GLU A 70 20.16 1.36 0.75
C GLU A 70 19.09 0.29 0.91
N VAL A 71 19.39 -0.69 1.77
CA VAL A 71 18.45 -1.74 2.15
C VAL A 71 17.71 -1.29 3.41
N VAL A 72 16.38 -1.26 3.33
CA VAL A 72 15.50 -0.91 4.45
C VAL A 72 15.20 -2.17 5.28
N THR A 73 14.88 -3.27 4.61
CA THR A 73 14.68 -4.58 5.23
C THR A 73 15.00 -5.70 4.24
N THR A 74 15.59 -6.79 4.73
CA THR A 74 15.84 -8.02 3.97
C THR A 74 14.80 -9.10 4.22
N HIS A 75 13.93 -8.92 5.22
CA HIS A 75 12.90 -9.88 5.59
C HIS A 75 11.70 -9.74 4.64
N PHE A 76 11.60 -10.67 3.68
CA PHE A 76 10.49 -10.73 2.72
C PHE A 76 9.11 -10.98 3.36
N ASP A 77 9.08 -11.43 4.61
CA ASP A 77 7.86 -11.63 5.40
C ASP A 77 7.44 -10.37 6.17
N ASP A 78 8.33 -9.37 6.23
CA ASP A 78 8.24 -8.23 7.14
C ASP A 78 8.06 -6.90 6.41
N VAL A 79 7.83 -6.94 5.09
CA VAL A 79 7.49 -5.70 4.40
C VAL A 79 6.14 -5.20 4.88
N PRO A 80 6.06 -3.95 5.35
CA PRO A 80 4.81 -3.27 5.52
C PRO A 80 4.30 -2.98 4.10
N THR A 81 3.77 -4.00 3.44
CA THR A 81 2.65 -3.80 2.56
C THR A 81 1.73 -2.89 3.37
N LYS A 82 1.32 -1.74 2.82
CA LYS A 82 0.02 -1.18 3.21
C LYS A 82 -0.99 -2.29 2.92
N LYS A 83 -1.07 -3.29 3.80
CA LYS A 83 -2.12 -4.27 3.88
C LYS A 83 -3.28 -3.37 4.25
N GLY A 84 -4.05 -2.98 3.24
CA GLY A 84 -5.43 -2.60 3.49
C GLY A 84 -6.06 -3.68 4.38
N PRO A 85 -7.12 -3.33 5.12
CA PRO A 85 -7.78 -4.29 6.00
C PRO A 85 -7.99 -5.61 5.26
N SER A 86 -7.66 -6.73 5.91
CA SER A 86 -7.93 -8.07 5.38
C SER A 86 -9.41 -8.18 4.97
N PRO A 87 -9.80 -9.09 4.07
CA PRO A 87 -11.20 -9.23 3.65
C PRO A 87 -12.19 -9.39 4.83
N ALA A 88 -11.73 -10.03 5.92
CA ALA A 88 -12.51 -10.14 7.15
C ALA A 88 -12.64 -8.79 7.90
N GLN A 89 -11.55 -8.01 7.98
CA GLN A 89 -11.53 -6.68 8.59
C GLN A 89 -12.34 -5.67 7.75
N GLU A 90 -12.30 -5.77 6.42
CA GLU A 90 -13.13 -4.96 5.52
C GLU A 90 -14.61 -5.26 5.74
N LYS A 91 -15.01 -6.54 5.76
CA LYS A 91 -16.39 -6.95 6.03
C LYS A 91 -16.86 -6.48 7.40
N TRP A 92 -16.04 -6.64 8.43
CA TRP A 92 -16.35 -6.14 9.77
C TRP A 92 -16.56 -4.63 9.79
N LEU A 93 -15.66 -3.87 9.15
CA LEU A 93 -15.73 -2.41 9.13
C LEU A 93 -16.96 -1.91 8.36
N ILE A 94 -17.29 -2.52 7.22
CA ILE A 94 -18.50 -2.21 6.46
C ILE A 94 -19.75 -2.46 7.31
N ASN A 95 -19.79 -3.59 8.03
CA ASN A 95 -20.92 -3.90 8.91
C ASN A 95 -21.03 -2.89 10.06
N ALA A 96 -19.93 -2.54 10.71
CA ALA A 96 -19.91 -1.54 11.78
C ALA A 96 -20.42 -0.16 11.31
N VAL A 97 -20.03 0.25 10.09
CA VAL A 97 -20.53 1.49 9.48
C VAL A 97 -22.04 1.38 9.19
N ASN A 98 -22.51 0.25 8.66
CA ASN A 98 -23.95 0.02 8.43
C ASN A 98 -24.77 0.06 9.73
N ASP A 99 -24.27 -0.54 10.80
CA ASP A 99 -24.93 -0.53 12.11
C ASP A 99 -25.02 0.89 12.67
N LYS A 100 -24.00 1.72 12.44
CA LYS A 100 -24.03 3.14 12.78
C LYS A 100 -25.05 3.93 11.95
N PHE A 101 -25.20 3.65 10.66
CA PHE A 101 -26.27 4.22 9.85
C PHE A 101 -27.66 3.85 10.39
N ASN A 102 -27.87 2.58 10.77
CA ASN A 102 -29.15 2.13 11.33
C ASN A 102 -29.45 2.78 12.68
N SER A 103 -28.42 2.98 13.51
CA SER A 103 -28.56 3.68 14.80
C SER A 103 -28.86 5.17 14.62
N PHE A 104 -28.29 5.78 13.57
CA PHE A 104 -28.57 7.17 13.20
C PHE A 104 -30.02 7.39 12.77
N GLU A 105 -30.63 6.46 12.03
CA GLU A 105 -32.02 6.57 11.58
C GLU A 105 -33.01 6.78 12.74
N ASN A 106 -32.70 6.22 13.92
CA ASN A 106 -33.54 6.31 15.12
C ASN A 106 -33.32 7.58 15.95
N THR A 107 -32.11 8.17 15.93
CA THR A 107 -31.75 9.28 16.84
C THR A 107 -31.69 10.63 16.12
N ARG A 108 -31.29 10.65 14.84
CA ARG A 108 -31.17 11.84 13.96
C ARG A 108 -30.57 13.09 14.64
N SER A 109 -29.50 12.92 15.42
CA SER A 109 -28.82 14.04 16.08
C SER A 109 -27.65 14.58 15.23
N PRO A 110 -27.29 15.87 15.38
CA PRO A 110 -26.13 16.45 14.69
C PRO A 110 -24.82 15.72 15.00
N GLU A 111 -24.62 15.28 16.24
CA GLU A 111 -23.42 14.57 16.68
C GLU A 111 -23.28 13.21 15.97
N ALA A 112 -24.40 12.53 15.76
CA ALA A 112 -24.42 11.26 15.06
C ALA A 112 -24.18 11.43 13.54
N LEU A 113 -24.54 12.58 12.97
CA LEU A 113 -24.22 12.93 11.58
C LEU A 113 -22.71 13.18 11.40
N ASP A 114 -22.09 13.92 12.32
CA ASP A 114 -20.65 14.14 12.33
C ASP A 114 -19.88 12.82 12.44
N GLU A 115 -20.32 11.90 13.30
CA GLU A 115 -19.72 10.57 13.43
C GLU A 115 -19.78 9.80 12.10
N LEU A 116 -20.91 9.86 11.36
CA LEU A 116 -21.04 9.25 10.03
C LEU A 116 -20.09 9.86 9.01
N TYR A 117 -19.91 11.19 9.00
CA TYR A 117 -18.94 11.85 8.12
C TYR A 117 -17.51 11.38 8.37
N VAL A 118 -17.12 11.27 9.65
CA VAL A 118 -15.80 10.78 10.05
C VAL A 118 -15.60 9.34 9.59
N LEU A 119 -16.59 8.47 9.81
CA LEU A 119 -16.53 7.06 9.40
C LEU A 119 -16.42 6.91 7.88
N VAL A 120 -17.25 7.62 7.12
CA VAL A 120 -17.20 7.59 5.64
C VAL A 120 -15.88 8.16 5.12
N GLY A 121 -15.33 9.18 5.77
CA GLY A 121 -14.01 9.73 5.47
C GLY A 121 -12.87 8.74 5.75
N ALA A 122 -12.94 8.02 6.87
CA ALA A 122 -11.96 7.01 7.25
C ALA A 122 -11.88 5.87 6.23
N LEU A 123 -13.01 5.45 5.64
CA LEU A 123 -13.03 4.44 4.56
C LEU A 123 -12.15 4.85 3.36
N LYS A 124 -12.16 6.13 2.99
CA LYS A 124 -11.30 6.66 1.91
C LYS A 124 -9.82 6.61 2.27
N VAL A 125 -9.49 6.99 3.51
CA VAL A 125 -8.09 6.96 4.01
C VAL A 125 -7.56 5.53 4.07
N LEU A 126 -8.41 4.57 4.42
CA LEU A 126 -8.09 3.14 4.46
C LEU A 126 -8.04 2.46 3.07
N GLY A 127 -8.34 3.21 1.99
CA GLY A 127 -8.31 2.69 0.62
C GLY A 127 -9.54 1.86 0.23
N LEU A 128 -10.59 1.84 1.04
CA LEU A 128 -11.84 1.13 0.80
C LEU A 128 -12.76 1.93 -0.13
N ASN A 129 -12.29 2.16 -1.36
CA ASN A 129 -12.92 3.09 -2.30
C ASN A 129 -14.36 2.72 -2.68
N GLY A 130 -14.65 1.43 -2.87
CA GLY A 130 -16.01 0.96 -3.20
C GLY A 130 -17.00 1.24 -2.08
N ALA A 131 -16.62 0.87 -0.85
CA ALA A 131 -17.42 1.15 0.35
C ALA A 131 -17.58 2.66 0.57
N HIS A 132 -16.51 3.45 0.41
CA HIS A 132 -16.58 4.90 0.52
C HIS A 132 -17.60 5.52 -0.44
N VAL A 133 -17.57 5.14 -1.72
CA VAL A 133 -18.50 5.67 -2.74
C VAL A 133 -19.95 5.33 -2.38
N SER A 134 -20.23 4.07 -2.02
CA SER A 134 -21.57 3.62 -1.66
C SER A 134 -22.11 4.34 -0.41
N MET A 135 -21.31 4.41 0.66
CA MET A 135 -21.73 5.04 1.92
C MET A 135 -21.85 6.56 1.80
N LYS A 136 -20.99 7.20 0.99
CA LYS A 136 -21.10 8.63 0.68
C LYS A 136 -22.40 8.96 -0.06
N ALA A 137 -22.79 8.14 -1.04
CA ALA A 137 -24.05 8.34 -1.76
C ALA A 137 -25.24 8.29 -0.80
N ARG A 138 -25.27 7.28 0.09
CA ARG A 138 -26.29 7.14 1.13
C ARG A 138 -26.35 8.36 2.05
N LEU A 139 -25.21 8.87 2.51
CA LEU A 139 -25.13 10.07 3.33
C LEU A 139 -25.69 11.32 2.63
N VAL A 140 -25.37 11.51 1.34
CA VAL A 140 -25.88 12.62 0.54
C VAL A 140 -27.40 12.57 0.38
N ASP A 141 -27.97 11.38 0.19
CA ASP A 141 -29.42 11.21 0.05
C ASP A 141 -30.16 11.55 1.36
N TYR A 142 -29.57 11.26 2.53
CA TYR A 142 -30.14 11.70 3.81
C TYR A 142 -30.15 13.23 3.95
N LEU A 143 -29.07 13.91 3.58
CA LEU A 143 -29.00 15.38 3.67
C LEU A 143 -30.04 16.06 2.77
N LYS A 144 -30.27 15.52 1.57
CA LYS A 144 -31.31 16.00 0.66
C LYS A 144 -32.72 15.82 1.24
N THR A 145 -32.95 14.69 1.92
CA THR A 145 -34.23 14.40 2.57
C THR A 145 -34.52 15.36 3.72
N GLN A 146 -33.49 15.77 4.48
CA GLN A 146 -33.60 16.78 5.54
C GLN A 146 -33.85 18.20 5.02
N SER A 147 -33.39 18.52 3.80
CA SER A 147 -33.51 19.87 3.22
C SER A 147 -34.90 20.18 2.64
N LYS A 148 -35.81 19.20 2.64
CA LYS A 148 -37.11 19.25 1.96
C LYS A 148 -38.32 19.33 2.90
N THR A 149 -38.08 19.43 4.21
CA THR A 149 -39.08 19.68 5.27
C THR A 149 -38.76 21.02 5.91
#